data_AF-V9GBG4-F1
#
_entry.id   AF-V9GBG4-F1
#
_cell.length_a   1.000
_cell.length_b   1.000
_cell.length_c   1.000
_cell.angle_alpha   90.00
_cell.angle_beta   90.00
_cell.angle_gamma   90.00
#
_symmetry.space_group_name_H-M   'P 1'
#
loop_
_entity.id
_entity.type
_entity.pdbx_description
1 polymer ?
#
loop_
_entity_poly.entity_id
_entity_poly.type
_entity_poly.pdbx_seq_one_letter_code
_entity_poly.pdbx_strand_id
1 'polypeptide(L)'
;MLSTSRFRLTITKPFIFFSVIMILKSYLAWVVIFDDVMPWKPLMTEIPFIWLVFSLIEMFASKRKLTIYMCVNLLLTAIFFAAIMYYKYYGVIVTYHALEQVNQVTAVSNSVFSLMDPYYLLIFTDIIVLFVLLWRSDRVKKWKIRHTKKEKRKFVPIVFILSLMLCLFQIMPNRASMNEIVKAQEMGILNYEAYTIFQKENTELADADMITQNKINELKQTPPPTEPLLQGAAKGKNLIIIQMESYQNFLMNLSIDGKEITPNMNKLAQESLYFPNFFQNVGQGNTSDAEFVVNTSFYIPPRGAATQHYADRELPSLPRLLGNEGYESATFHTNVVEFWNRAELYKALGSGVIMTNRSSAKMTNCSSVHPTTHFMPGLRRY
;
A
#
# COMPACT_ATOMS: atom_id res chain seq x y z
N MET A 1 34.65 40.54 -9.92
CA MET A 1 33.22 40.95 -9.89
C MET A 1 32.47 40.47 -11.14
N LEU A 2 32.55 39.17 -11.45
CA LEU A 2 31.87 38.56 -12.60
C LEU A 2 30.79 37.60 -12.07
N SER A 3 29.62 37.64 -12.71
CA SER A 3 28.65 36.53 -12.77
C SER A 3 27.66 36.30 -11.62
N THR A 4 26.98 37.33 -11.11
CA THR A 4 25.66 37.16 -10.46
C THR A 4 24.47 37.46 -11.39
N SER A 5 24.69 38.19 -12.49
CA SER A 5 23.63 38.54 -13.45
C SER A 5 23.31 37.44 -14.46
N ARG A 6 24.31 36.67 -14.93
CA ARG A 6 24.09 35.54 -15.86
C ARG A 6 23.38 34.37 -15.16
N PHE A 7 23.75 34.06 -13.91
CA PHE A 7 23.10 33.00 -13.13
C PHE A 7 21.62 33.30 -12.85
N ARG A 8 21.28 34.58 -12.60
CA ARG A 8 19.89 35.04 -12.48
C ARG A 8 19.08 34.87 -13.77
N LEU A 9 19.69 34.96 -14.95
CA LEU A 9 18.99 34.81 -16.23
C LEU A 9 18.77 33.34 -16.63
N THR A 10 19.68 32.41 -16.30
CA THR A 10 19.49 30.99 -16.62
C THR A 10 18.40 30.33 -15.75
N ILE A 11 18.29 30.73 -14.48
CA ILE A 11 17.20 30.32 -13.56
C ILE A 11 15.84 30.89 -13.98
N THR A 12 15.78 31.90 -14.86
CA THR A 12 14.48 32.49 -15.25
C THR A 12 13.67 31.65 -16.22
N LYS A 13 14.24 30.60 -16.83
CA LYS A 13 13.45 29.69 -17.67
C LYS A 13 12.65 28.73 -16.78
N PRO A 14 11.30 28.64 -16.94
CA PRO A 14 10.46 27.74 -16.16
C PRO A 14 11.01 26.32 -16.11
N PHE A 15 11.49 25.78 -17.23
CA PHE A 15 12.10 24.45 -17.31
C PHE A 15 13.18 24.23 -16.24
N ILE A 16 14.20 25.10 -16.17
CA ILE A 16 15.33 24.93 -15.23
C ILE A 16 14.86 25.17 -13.79
N PHE A 17 14.03 26.19 -13.58
CA PHE A 17 13.50 26.52 -12.27
C PHE A 17 12.71 25.36 -11.64
N PHE A 18 11.74 24.80 -12.38
CA PHE A 18 10.96 23.67 -11.89
C PHE A 18 11.81 22.39 -11.80
N SER A 19 12.81 22.20 -12.66
CA SER A 19 13.71 21.03 -12.56
C SER A 19 14.49 21.03 -11.24
N VAL A 20 15.04 22.17 -10.82
CA VAL A 20 15.75 22.28 -9.54
C VAL A 20 14.82 21.99 -8.37
N ILE A 21 13.60 22.53 -8.40
CA ILE A 21 12.58 22.26 -7.37
C ILE A 21 12.25 20.77 -7.30
N MET A 22 12.00 20.14 -8.46
CA MET A 22 11.63 18.72 -8.51
C MET A 22 12.76 17.80 -8.04
N ILE A 23 14.02 18.15 -8.31
CA ILE A 23 15.19 17.41 -7.79
C ILE A 23 15.26 17.49 -6.26
N LEU A 24 15.02 18.67 -5.67
CA LEU A 24 15.00 18.81 -4.21
C LEU A 24 13.90 17.96 -3.57
N LYS A 25 12.71 17.93 -4.20
CA LYS A 25 11.58 17.10 -3.76
C LYS A 25 11.85 15.62 -3.89
N SER A 26 12.44 15.20 -5.01
CA SER A 26 12.76 13.80 -5.22
C SER A 26 13.82 13.32 -4.23
N TYR A 27 14.77 14.17 -3.86
CA TYR A 27 15.73 13.88 -2.79
C TYR A 27 15.05 13.70 -1.43
N LEU A 28 14.13 14.60 -1.07
CA LEU A 28 13.36 14.49 0.16
C LEU A 28 12.56 13.18 0.19
N ALA A 29 11.85 12.85 -0.90
CA ALA A 29 11.10 11.61 -1.00
C ALA A 29 12.02 10.37 -0.92
N TRP A 30 13.18 10.43 -1.55
CA TRP A 30 14.14 9.32 -1.56
C TRP A 30 14.69 9.02 -0.16
N VAL A 31 15.14 10.06 0.56
CA VAL A 31 15.68 9.91 1.92
C VAL A 31 14.63 9.29 2.84
N VAL A 32 13.37 9.66 2.68
CA VAL A 32 12.29 9.19 3.55
C VAL A 32 11.87 7.75 3.23
N ILE A 33 11.88 7.35 1.95
CA ILE A 33 11.43 6.02 1.51
C ILE A 33 12.54 4.98 1.62
N PHE A 34 13.79 5.33 1.30
CA PHE A 34 14.88 4.36 1.23
C PHE A 34 15.91 4.49 2.37
N ASP A 35 15.71 5.44 3.30
CA ASP A 35 16.63 5.76 4.40
C ASP A 35 18.09 5.99 3.96
N ASP A 36 18.28 6.42 2.70
CA ASP A 36 19.59 6.72 2.11
C ASP A 36 19.82 8.24 2.12
N VAL A 37 20.82 8.69 2.88
CA VAL A 37 21.06 10.11 3.21
C VAL A 37 21.94 10.83 2.17
N MET A 38 22.73 10.09 1.36
CA MET A 38 23.53 10.68 0.27
C MET A 38 23.33 9.98 -1.09
N PRO A 39 22.09 9.88 -1.59
CA PRO A 39 21.81 9.12 -2.79
C PRO A 39 22.17 9.96 -4.04
N TRP A 40 23.17 9.55 -4.80
CA TRP A 40 23.36 10.05 -6.17
C TRP A 40 22.32 9.48 -7.13
N LYS A 41 21.68 8.36 -6.75
CA LYS A 41 20.66 7.65 -7.52
C LYS A 41 19.47 8.52 -7.97
N PRO A 42 18.78 9.32 -7.13
CA PRO A 42 17.66 10.16 -7.56
C PRO A 42 18.05 11.15 -8.67
N LEU A 43 19.31 11.60 -8.74
CA LEU A 43 19.75 12.43 -9.87
C LEU A 43 19.79 11.64 -11.18
N MET A 44 20.16 10.36 -11.12
CA MET A 44 20.18 9.51 -12.31
C MET A 44 18.79 9.01 -12.68
N THR A 45 17.97 8.64 -11.70
CA THR A 45 16.69 7.96 -11.93
C THR A 45 15.50 8.92 -12.13
N GLU A 46 15.43 10.02 -11.37
CA GLU A 46 14.26 10.92 -11.40
C GLU A 46 14.38 12.04 -12.45
N ILE A 47 15.60 12.55 -12.69
CA ILE A 47 15.83 13.63 -13.66
C ILE A 47 15.32 13.29 -15.06
N PRO A 48 15.59 12.09 -15.62
CA PRO A 48 15.08 11.73 -16.93
C PRO A 48 13.55 11.81 -17.00
N PHE A 49 12.83 11.30 -16.01
CA PHE A 49 11.36 11.36 -16.03
C PHE A 49 10.84 12.80 -15.89
N ILE A 50 11.42 13.60 -14.98
CA ILE A 50 11.07 15.02 -14.82
C ILE A 50 11.29 15.79 -16.13
N TRP A 51 12.43 15.58 -16.79
CA TRP A 51 12.76 16.24 -18.05
C TRP A 51 11.92 15.73 -19.22
N LEU A 52 11.54 14.45 -19.23
CA LEU A 52 10.59 13.89 -20.20
C LEU A 52 9.26 14.64 -20.11
N VAL A 53 8.68 14.73 -18.91
CA VAL A 53 7.41 15.44 -18.66
C VAL A 53 7.53 16.94 -19.00
N PHE A 54 8.60 17.60 -18.57
CA PHE A 54 8.79 19.03 -18.87
C PHE A 54 9.03 19.30 -20.35
N SER A 55 9.68 18.38 -21.07
CA SER A 55 9.83 18.48 -22.52
C SER A 55 8.49 18.35 -23.24
N LEU A 56 7.58 17.50 -22.76
CA LEU A 56 6.19 17.44 -23.26
C LEU A 56 5.47 18.78 -23.05
N ILE A 57 5.60 19.40 -21.88
CA ILE A 57 5.03 20.73 -21.64
C ILE A 57 5.58 21.73 -22.66
N GLU A 58 6.90 21.75 -22.89
CA GLU A 58 7.53 22.65 -23.86
C GLU A 58 7.07 22.43 -25.32
N MET A 59 6.80 21.18 -25.69
CA MET A 59 6.32 20.80 -27.03
C MET A 59 4.85 21.19 -27.24
N PHE A 60 3.97 20.89 -26.28
CA PHE A 60 2.53 21.02 -26.46
C PHE A 60 1.94 22.32 -25.89
N ALA A 61 2.52 22.89 -24.82
CA ALA A 61 2.02 24.13 -24.24
C ALA A 61 2.41 25.35 -25.10
N SER A 62 1.41 26.00 -25.70
CA SER A 62 1.58 27.25 -26.43
C SER A 62 1.10 28.48 -25.65
N LYS A 63 0.09 28.32 -24.78
CA LYS A 63 -0.47 29.36 -23.90
C LYS A 63 -0.47 28.86 -22.46
N ARG A 64 -0.46 29.79 -21.48
CA ARG A 64 -0.52 29.48 -20.03
C ARG A 64 0.54 28.48 -19.52
N LYS A 65 1.70 28.44 -20.19
CA LYS A 65 2.81 27.52 -19.91
C LYS A 65 3.19 27.45 -18.42
N LEU A 66 3.33 28.61 -17.76
CA LEU A 66 3.64 28.64 -16.34
C LEU A 66 2.56 27.97 -15.47
N THR A 67 1.28 28.13 -15.82
CA THR A 67 0.18 27.47 -15.10
C THR A 67 0.26 25.95 -15.28
N ILE A 68 0.60 25.47 -16.49
CA ILE A 68 0.79 24.03 -16.72
C ILE A 68 1.97 23.49 -15.90
N TYR A 69 3.09 24.21 -15.83
CA TYR A 69 4.20 23.86 -14.95
C TYR A 69 3.80 23.80 -13.47
N MET A 70 3.01 24.77 -12.99
CA MET A 70 2.49 24.77 -11.61
C MET A 70 1.59 23.57 -11.35
N CYS A 71 0.68 23.24 -12.27
CA CYS A 71 -0.22 22.09 -12.14
C CYS A 71 0.56 20.78 -12.14
N VAL A 72 1.52 20.61 -13.06
CA VAL A 72 2.37 19.41 -13.12
C VAL A 72 3.27 19.30 -11.90
N ASN A 73 3.84 20.41 -11.41
CA ASN A 73 4.61 20.43 -10.17
C ASN A 73 3.74 19.99 -8.99
N LEU A 74 2.52 20.50 -8.86
CA LEU A 74 1.57 20.07 -7.82
C LEU A 74 1.24 18.57 -7.95
N LEU A 75 0.97 18.09 -9.16
CA LEU A 75 0.65 16.68 -9.41
C LEU A 75 1.82 15.76 -9.02
N LEU A 76 3.03 16.02 -9.51
CA LEU A 76 4.22 15.22 -9.17
C LEU A 76 4.56 15.31 -7.68
N THR A 77 4.30 16.45 -7.04
CA THR A 77 4.47 16.60 -5.58
C THR A 77 3.46 15.76 -4.81
N ALA A 78 2.19 15.73 -5.26
CA ALA A 78 1.16 14.90 -4.66
C ALA A 78 1.52 13.41 -4.81
N ILE A 79 2.08 13.00 -5.96
CA ILE A 79 2.59 11.65 -6.19
C ILE A 79 3.71 11.31 -5.20
N PHE A 80 4.76 12.15 -5.09
CA PHE A 80 5.83 11.92 -4.12
C PHE A 80 5.32 11.86 -2.67
N PHE A 81 4.40 12.74 -2.31
CA PHE A 81 3.79 12.74 -0.98
C PHE A 81 2.99 11.46 -0.72
N ALA A 82 2.20 11.01 -1.71
CA ALA A 82 1.49 9.74 -1.63
C ALA A 82 2.47 8.57 -1.47
N ALA A 83 3.58 8.56 -2.22
CA ALA A 83 4.61 7.54 -2.12
C ALA A 83 5.24 7.47 -0.72
N ILE A 84 5.58 8.62 -0.14
CA ILE A 84 6.10 8.73 1.23
C ILE A 84 5.10 8.16 2.23
N MET A 85 3.86 8.66 2.19
CA MET A 85 2.84 8.28 3.19
C MET A 85 2.45 6.81 3.08
N TYR A 86 2.28 6.30 1.86
CA TYR A 86 1.93 4.91 1.62
C TYR A 86 3.05 3.97 2.04
N TYR A 87 4.32 4.32 1.75
CA TYR A 87 5.46 3.53 2.20
C TYR A 87 5.59 3.53 3.74
N LYS A 88 5.44 4.67 4.40
CA LYS A 88 5.52 4.74 5.87
C LYS A 88 4.40 3.96 6.58
N TYR A 89 3.22 3.85 5.96
CA TYR A 89 2.11 3.11 6.55
C TYR A 89 2.12 1.61 6.20
N TYR A 90 2.31 1.25 4.91
CA TYR A 90 2.16 -0.11 4.41
C TYR A 90 3.49 -0.84 4.15
N GLY A 91 4.62 -0.14 4.16
CA GLY A 91 5.94 -0.71 3.84
C GLY A 91 6.15 -1.07 2.37
N VAL A 92 5.22 -0.69 1.49
CA VAL A 92 5.26 -0.96 0.05
C VAL A 92 5.21 0.35 -0.74
N ILE A 93 5.71 0.34 -1.97
CA ILE A 93 5.72 1.53 -2.82
C ILE A 93 4.32 1.77 -3.40
N VAL A 94 3.86 3.02 -3.35
CA VAL A 94 2.56 3.39 -3.91
C VAL A 94 2.54 3.16 -5.42
N THR A 95 1.39 2.72 -5.92
CA THR A 95 1.10 2.62 -7.36
C THR A 95 -0.30 3.15 -7.61
N TYR A 96 -0.72 3.21 -8.88
CA TYR A 96 -2.06 3.68 -9.23
C TYR A 96 -3.19 2.86 -8.58
N HIS A 97 -2.93 1.59 -8.22
CA HIS A 97 -3.86 0.72 -7.51
C HIS A 97 -4.25 1.25 -6.12
N ALA A 98 -3.43 2.09 -5.50
CA ALA A 98 -3.77 2.72 -4.21
C ALA A 98 -5.05 3.58 -4.29
N LEU A 99 -5.42 4.07 -5.48
CA LEU A 99 -6.68 4.79 -5.70
C LEU A 99 -7.91 3.91 -5.47
N GLU A 100 -7.80 2.60 -5.70
CA GLU A 100 -8.89 1.64 -5.44
C GLU A 100 -9.13 1.46 -3.93
N GLN A 101 -8.15 1.83 -3.09
CA GLN A 101 -8.19 1.69 -1.64
C GLN A 101 -8.46 3.01 -0.90
N VAL A 102 -8.79 4.10 -1.62
CA VAL A 102 -9.05 5.44 -1.02
C VAL A 102 -10.08 5.40 0.12
N ASN A 103 -11.12 4.58 -0.02
CA ASN A 103 -12.15 4.44 1.01
C ASN A 103 -11.60 3.83 2.29
N GLN A 104 -10.68 2.86 2.18
CA GLN A 104 -10.06 2.21 3.34
C GLN A 104 -9.09 3.15 4.03
N VAL A 105 -8.26 3.86 3.26
CA VAL A 105 -7.30 4.87 3.77
C VAL A 105 -8.02 5.97 4.56
N THR A 106 -9.18 6.41 4.09
CA THR A 106 -9.98 7.43 4.79
C THR A 106 -10.44 6.96 6.17
N ALA A 107 -10.83 5.69 6.28
CA ALA A 107 -11.27 5.10 7.55
C ALA A 107 -10.14 4.90 8.56
N VAL A 108 -8.89 4.74 8.11
CA VAL A 108 -7.69 4.66 8.98
C VAL A 108 -6.88 5.97 9.02
N SER A 109 -7.49 7.09 8.62
CA SER A 109 -6.82 8.39 8.48
C SER A 109 -6.10 8.85 9.73
N ASN A 110 -6.67 8.62 10.93
CA ASN A 110 -6.02 8.99 12.20
C ASN A 110 -4.67 8.27 12.38
N SER A 111 -4.59 6.98 12.05
CA SER A 111 -3.35 6.21 12.12
C SER A 111 -2.34 6.69 11.09
N VAL A 112 -2.79 6.95 9.86
CA VAL A 112 -1.96 7.51 8.79
C VAL A 112 -1.39 8.88 9.19
N PHE A 113 -2.20 9.76 9.77
CA PHE A 113 -1.74 11.07 10.24
C PHE A 113 -0.81 10.99 11.44
N SER A 114 -0.93 9.97 12.30
CA SER A 114 -0.01 9.79 13.43
C SER A 114 1.40 9.38 13.02
N LEU A 115 1.54 8.71 11.86
CA LEU A 115 2.82 8.36 11.27
C LEU A 115 3.40 9.48 10.38
N MET A 116 2.67 10.58 10.19
CA MET A 116 3.11 11.69 9.37
C MET A 116 4.02 12.62 10.20
N ASP A 117 5.31 12.60 9.90
CA ASP A 117 6.21 13.60 10.44
C ASP A 117 5.94 14.98 9.80
N PRO A 118 5.93 16.07 10.58
CA PRO A 118 5.65 17.42 10.07
C PRO A 118 6.55 17.84 8.91
N TYR A 119 7.78 17.32 8.84
CA TYR A 119 8.72 17.67 7.77
C TYR A 119 8.36 17.06 6.41
N TYR A 120 7.52 16.03 6.34
CA TYR A 120 7.00 15.51 5.06
C TYR A 120 6.22 16.58 4.30
N LEU A 121 5.56 17.49 5.01
CA LEU A 121 4.84 18.62 4.42
C LEU A 121 5.76 19.67 3.78
N LEU A 122 7.06 19.65 4.07
CA LEU A 122 8.03 20.55 3.43
C LEU A 122 8.08 20.37 1.92
N ILE A 123 7.68 19.19 1.41
CA ILE A 123 7.57 18.91 -0.03
C ILE A 123 6.59 19.85 -0.76
N PHE A 124 5.63 20.46 -0.04
CA PHE A 124 4.66 21.43 -0.59
C PHE A 124 5.08 22.90 -0.43
N THR A 125 6.21 23.18 0.22
CA THR A 125 6.61 24.56 0.58
C THR A 125 6.74 25.46 -0.65
N ASP A 126 7.37 24.98 -1.72
CA ASP A 126 7.54 25.74 -2.95
C ASP A 126 6.20 26.09 -3.61
N ILE A 127 5.21 25.20 -3.55
CA ILE A 127 3.88 25.40 -4.14
C ILE A 127 3.17 26.53 -3.41
N ILE A 128 3.21 26.52 -2.07
CA ILE A 128 2.64 27.59 -1.24
C ILE A 128 3.33 28.92 -1.54
N VAL A 129 4.67 28.92 -1.54
CA VAL A 129 5.47 30.13 -1.82
C VAL A 129 5.18 30.67 -3.22
N LEU A 130 5.16 29.82 -4.25
CA LEU A 130 4.87 30.22 -5.62
C LEU A 130 3.45 30.75 -5.79
N PHE A 131 2.47 30.14 -5.12
CA PHE A 131 1.08 30.61 -5.13
C PHE A 131 0.96 32.01 -4.50
N VAL A 132 1.55 32.22 -3.33
CA VAL A 132 1.57 33.53 -2.65
C VAL A 132 2.29 34.59 -3.48
N LEU A 133 3.43 34.24 -4.09
CA LEU A 133 4.19 35.15 -4.95
C LEU A 133 3.43 35.51 -6.24
N LEU A 134 2.69 34.59 -6.84
CA LEU A 134 1.84 34.87 -8.00
C LEU A 134 0.67 35.80 -7.66
N TRP A 135 0.11 35.67 -6.44
CA TRP A 135 -0.95 36.55 -5.96
C TRP A 135 -0.41 37.96 -5.68
N ARG A 136 0.67 38.07 -4.90
CA ARG A 136 1.14 39.34 -4.33
C ARG A 136 2.15 40.11 -5.19
N SER A 137 2.92 39.45 -6.06
CA SER A 137 4.03 40.09 -6.76
C SER A 137 3.75 40.36 -8.24
N ASP A 138 3.69 41.63 -8.61
CA ASP A 138 3.56 42.03 -10.01
C ASP A 138 4.79 41.66 -10.85
N ARG A 139 5.95 41.42 -10.23
CA ARG A 139 7.15 40.92 -10.93
C ARG A 139 6.95 39.49 -11.42
N VAL A 140 6.30 38.64 -10.61
CA VAL A 140 6.02 37.24 -10.97
C VAL A 140 4.86 37.16 -11.96
N LYS A 141 3.86 38.05 -11.85
CA LYS A 141 2.83 38.23 -12.88
C LYS A 141 3.43 38.67 -14.23
N LYS A 142 4.39 39.60 -14.22
CA LYS A 142 5.15 39.99 -15.42
C LYS A 142 6.02 38.84 -15.96
N TRP A 143 6.60 38.01 -15.09
CA TRP A 143 7.34 36.80 -15.50
C TRP A 143 6.42 35.78 -16.19
N LYS A 144 5.19 35.57 -15.69
CA LYS A 144 4.14 34.76 -16.32
C LYS A 144 3.81 35.25 -17.74
N ILE A 145 3.64 36.56 -17.91
CA ILE A 145 3.31 37.19 -19.20
C ILE A 145 4.50 37.14 -20.17
N ARG A 146 5.74 37.24 -19.67
CA ARG A 146 6.94 37.17 -20.51
C ARG A 146 7.13 35.79 -21.16
N HIS A 147 6.79 34.73 -20.42
CA HIS A 147 6.98 33.33 -20.84
C HIS A 147 5.77 32.72 -21.58
N THR A 148 4.80 33.54 -21.98
CA THR A 148 3.75 33.13 -22.93
C THR A 148 4.15 33.31 -24.40
N LYS A 149 5.32 33.92 -24.68
CA LYS A 149 5.83 34.05 -26.06
C LYS A 149 6.46 32.73 -26.53
N LYS A 150 6.21 32.34 -27.78
CA LYS A 150 6.80 31.14 -28.41
C LYS A 150 8.31 31.30 -28.56
N GLU A 151 9.10 30.53 -27.82
CA GLU A 151 10.55 30.40 -28.04
C GLU A 151 10.87 29.34 -29.11
N LYS A 152 12.09 29.40 -29.67
CA LYS A 152 12.59 28.43 -30.67
C LYS A 152 12.91 27.09 -29.97
N ARG A 153 12.11 26.07 -30.25
CA ARG A 153 12.10 24.75 -29.58
C ARG A 153 13.15 23.75 -30.09
N LYS A 154 14.28 24.21 -30.64
CA LYS A 154 15.21 23.34 -31.40
C LYS A 154 15.83 22.21 -30.56
N PHE A 155 16.03 22.43 -29.26
CA PHE A 155 16.67 21.45 -28.36
C PHE A 155 15.70 20.58 -27.57
N VAL A 156 14.40 20.92 -27.53
CA VAL A 156 13.41 20.20 -26.72
C VAL A 156 13.21 18.76 -27.20
N PRO A 157 13.10 18.46 -28.51
CA PRO A 157 12.96 17.08 -28.98
C PRO A 157 14.18 16.21 -28.65
N ILE A 158 15.39 16.78 -28.65
CA ILE A 158 16.62 16.07 -28.30
C ILE A 158 16.60 15.67 -26.82
N VAL A 159 16.26 16.61 -25.93
CA VAL A 159 16.13 16.35 -24.50
C VAL A 159 15.03 15.32 -24.23
N PHE A 160 13.90 15.40 -24.95
CA PHE A 160 12.82 14.42 -24.86
C PHE A 160 13.28 13.00 -25.23
N ILE A 161 13.94 12.83 -26.39
CA ILE A 161 14.41 11.51 -26.84
C ILE A 161 15.47 10.95 -25.89
N LEU A 162 16.43 11.78 -25.46
CA LEU A 162 17.46 11.35 -24.50
C LEU A 162 16.83 10.92 -23.16
N SER A 163 15.90 11.72 -22.65
CA SER A 163 15.19 11.42 -21.40
C SER A 163 14.39 10.12 -21.51
N LEU A 164 13.70 9.92 -22.63
CA LEU A 164 12.95 8.69 -22.91
C LEU A 164 13.87 7.47 -22.95
N MET A 165 15.01 7.57 -23.64
CA MET A 165 16.00 6.48 -23.72
C MET A 165 16.57 6.14 -22.34
N LEU A 166 16.86 7.14 -21.51
CA LEU A 166 17.34 6.92 -20.14
C LEU A 166 16.27 6.27 -19.25
N CYS A 167 15.01 6.71 -19.33
CA CYS A 167 13.89 6.05 -18.63
C CYS A 167 13.77 4.58 -19.05
N LEU A 168 13.82 4.28 -20.35
CA LEU A 168 13.74 2.90 -20.85
C LEU A 168 14.94 2.05 -20.40
N PHE A 169 16.15 2.65 -20.40
CA PHE A 169 17.37 1.98 -19.92
C PHE A 169 17.31 1.66 -18.42
N GLN A 170 16.61 2.46 -17.61
CA GLN A 170 16.41 2.20 -16.19
C GLN A 170 15.34 1.14 -15.92
N ILE A 171 14.28 1.09 -16.74
CA ILE A 171 13.17 0.15 -16.58
C ILE A 171 13.58 -1.27 -17.03
N MET A 172 14.23 -1.40 -18.19
CA MET A 172 14.48 -2.70 -18.83
C MET A 172 15.26 -3.71 -17.97
N PRO A 173 16.40 -3.38 -17.35
CA PRO A 173 17.17 -4.34 -16.56
C PRO A 173 16.46 -4.69 -15.23
N ASN A 174 15.70 -3.75 -14.68
CA ASN A 174 15.11 -3.88 -13.35
C ASN A 174 13.73 -4.55 -13.34
N ARG A 175 13.16 -4.85 -14.51
CA ARG A 175 11.84 -5.50 -14.65
C ARG A 175 11.74 -6.86 -13.96
N ALA A 176 12.86 -7.59 -13.89
CA ALA A 176 12.92 -8.97 -13.41
C ALA A 176 12.94 -9.10 -11.88
N SER A 177 13.20 -8.02 -11.14
CA SER A 177 13.19 -8.07 -9.66
C SER A 177 11.79 -8.38 -9.14
N MET A 178 11.67 -9.30 -8.18
CA MET A 178 10.39 -9.57 -7.51
C MET A 178 10.08 -8.58 -6.38
N ASN A 179 11.07 -7.79 -5.95
CA ASN A 179 10.90 -6.84 -4.86
C ASN A 179 10.58 -5.43 -5.40
N GLU A 180 9.40 -4.92 -5.04
CA GLU A 180 8.90 -3.61 -5.48
C GLU A 180 9.72 -2.43 -4.96
N ILE A 181 10.26 -2.52 -3.75
CA ILE A 181 11.14 -1.49 -3.17
C ILE A 181 12.42 -1.42 -4.00
N VAL A 182 13.02 -2.57 -4.32
CA VAL A 182 14.22 -2.64 -5.16
C VAL A 182 13.92 -2.11 -6.57
N LYS A 183 12.76 -2.43 -7.15
CA LYS A 183 12.34 -1.88 -8.45
C LYS A 183 12.24 -0.35 -8.41
N ALA A 184 11.57 0.21 -7.40
CA ALA A 184 11.44 1.66 -7.26
C ALA A 184 12.80 2.34 -7.02
N GLN A 185 13.68 1.71 -6.22
CA GLN A 185 15.01 2.22 -5.94
C GLN A 185 15.94 2.22 -7.18
N GLU A 186 15.79 1.25 -8.08
CA GLU A 186 16.64 1.16 -9.28
C GLU A 186 16.03 1.91 -10.49
N MET A 187 14.70 1.94 -10.61
CA MET A 187 14.01 2.65 -11.70
C MET A 187 13.83 4.15 -11.40
N GLY A 188 13.71 4.52 -10.13
CA GLY A 188 13.13 5.79 -9.69
C GLY A 188 11.64 5.64 -9.38
N ILE A 189 11.14 6.39 -8.40
CA ILE A 189 9.76 6.39 -7.90
C ILE A 189 8.81 6.73 -9.05
N LEU A 190 9.06 7.82 -9.79
CA LEU A 190 8.16 8.24 -10.87
C LEU A 190 8.18 7.30 -12.08
N ASN A 191 9.36 6.79 -12.44
CA ASN A 191 9.50 5.80 -13.51
C ASN A 191 8.84 4.48 -13.15
N TYR A 192 8.95 4.05 -11.89
CA TYR A 192 8.30 2.84 -11.39
C TYR A 192 6.78 2.95 -11.46
N GLU A 193 6.21 4.08 -11.00
CA GLU A 193 4.76 4.30 -11.14
C GLU A 193 4.32 4.26 -12.61
N ALA A 194 5.01 4.97 -13.49
CA ALA A 194 4.71 4.94 -14.93
C ALA A 194 4.83 3.52 -15.50
N TYR A 195 5.85 2.77 -15.11
CA TYR A 195 6.03 1.37 -15.49
C TYR A 195 4.85 0.51 -15.04
N THR A 196 4.38 0.66 -13.80
CA THR A 196 3.24 -0.13 -13.29
C THR A 196 1.94 0.13 -14.06
N ILE A 197 1.74 1.33 -14.59
CA ILE A 197 0.56 1.68 -15.42
C ILE A 197 0.60 0.95 -16.78
N PHE A 198 1.80 0.82 -17.38
CA PHE A 198 1.96 0.19 -18.69
C PHE A 198 2.21 -1.32 -18.62
N GLN A 199 2.63 -1.82 -17.46
CA GLN A 199 2.83 -3.24 -17.25
C GLN A 199 1.48 -3.94 -17.14
N LYS A 200 1.15 -4.76 -18.14
CA LYS A 200 0.06 -5.74 -17.99
C LYS A 200 0.52 -6.86 -17.07
N GLU A 201 -0.21 -7.09 -16.00
CA GLU A 201 -0.07 -8.29 -15.19
C GLU A 201 -0.67 -9.47 -15.96
N ASN A 202 0.18 -10.17 -16.70
CA ASN A 202 -0.18 -11.49 -17.20
C ASN A 202 0.31 -12.49 -16.15
N THR A 203 -0.51 -12.73 -15.13
CA THR A 203 -0.28 -13.89 -14.25
C THR A 203 -0.72 -15.12 -15.03
N GLU A 204 0.25 -15.92 -15.48
CA GLU A 204 -0.05 -17.25 -16.01
C GLU A 204 -0.58 -18.10 -14.86
N LEU A 205 -1.89 -18.36 -14.88
CA LEU A 205 -2.52 -19.24 -13.92
C LEU A 205 -2.16 -20.68 -14.27
N ALA A 206 -1.81 -21.46 -13.26
CA ALA A 206 -1.69 -22.90 -13.44
C ALA A 206 -3.07 -23.50 -13.72
N ASP A 207 -3.12 -24.53 -14.55
CA ASP A 207 -4.35 -25.27 -14.79
C ASP A 207 -4.86 -25.89 -13.48
N ALA A 208 -6.16 -25.80 -13.23
CA ALA A 208 -6.76 -26.13 -11.95
C ALA A 208 -6.53 -27.60 -11.55
N ASP A 209 -6.48 -28.50 -12.52
CA ASP A 209 -6.19 -29.93 -12.40
C ASP A 209 -4.76 -30.23 -11.93
N MET A 210 -3.82 -29.30 -12.10
CA MET A 210 -2.46 -29.44 -11.56
C MET A 210 -2.36 -29.07 -10.07
N ILE A 211 -3.38 -28.40 -9.51
CA ILE A 211 -3.37 -27.90 -8.13
C ILE A 211 -3.83 -29.02 -7.19
N THR A 212 -2.90 -29.90 -6.81
CA THR A 212 -3.12 -30.98 -5.83
C THR A 212 -2.32 -30.78 -4.55
N GLN A 213 -2.80 -31.31 -3.42
CA GLN A 213 -2.08 -31.21 -2.15
C GLN A 213 -0.67 -31.82 -2.22
N ASN A 214 -0.50 -32.91 -2.97
CA ASN A 214 0.81 -33.54 -3.18
C ASN A 214 1.79 -32.61 -3.89
N LYS A 215 1.33 -31.94 -4.97
CA LYS A 215 2.17 -30.97 -5.69
C LYS A 215 2.51 -29.76 -4.82
N ILE A 216 1.55 -29.28 -4.02
CA ILE A 216 1.78 -28.18 -3.07
C ILE A 216 2.83 -28.59 -2.02
N ASN A 217 2.75 -29.79 -1.46
CA ASN A 217 3.72 -30.28 -0.48
C ASN A 217 5.13 -30.42 -1.09
N GLU A 218 5.22 -30.92 -2.32
CA GLU A 218 6.47 -31.01 -3.08
C GLU A 218 7.10 -29.62 -3.28
N LEU A 219 6.30 -28.65 -3.73
CA LEU A 219 6.75 -27.27 -3.95
C LEU A 219 7.19 -26.57 -2.65
N LYS A 220 6.45 -26.78 -1.56
CA LYS A 220 6.79 -26.20 -0.25
C LYS A 220 7.99 -26.89 0.40
N GLN A 221 8.38 -28.08 -0.08
CA GLN A 221 9.40 -28.93 0.54
C GLN A 221 9.10 -29.26 2.01
N THR A 222 7.81 -29.29 2.36
CA THR A 222 7.31 -29.59 3.71
C THR A 222 6.42 -30.83 3.62
N PRO A 223 6.99 -32.05 3.64
CA PRO A 223 6.18 -33.25 3.67
C PRO A 223 5.33 -33.25 4.95
N PRO A 224 4.08 -33.76 4.89
CA PRO A 224 3.27 -33.91 6.09
C PRO A 224 3.99 -34.83 7.09
N PRO A 225 3.87 -34.56 8.41
CA PRO A 225 4.47 -35.42 9.40
C PRO A 225 3.87 -36.83 9.32
N THR A 226 4.71 -37.86 9.36
CA THR A 226 4.30 -39.27 9.28
C THR A 226 3.31 -39.64 10.38
N GLU A 227 3.50 -39.08 11.58
CA GLU A 227 2.62 -39.26 12.74
C GLU A 227 2.44 -37.89 13.43
N PRO A 228 1.30 -37.21 13.25
CA PRO A 228 1.06 -35.93 13.90
C PRO A 228 0.80 -36.13 15.40
N LEU A 229 1.75 -35.68 16.24
CA LEU A 229 1.77 -35.89 17.70
C LEU A 229 0.44 -35.57 18.43
N LEU A 230 -0.29 -34.54 17.98
CA LEU A 230 -1.50 -34.03 18.63
C LEU A 230 -2.78 -34.35 17.85
N GLN A 231 -2.73 -35.29 16.90
CA GLN A 231 -3.88 -35.64 16.08
C GLN A 231 -5.08 -36.07 16.95
N GLY A 232 -6.20 -35.36 16.81
CA GLY A 232 -7.43 -35.69 17.52
C GLY A 232 -7.48 -35.30 19.01
N ALA A 233 -6.42 -34.69 19.57
CA ALA A 233 -6.36 -34.33 20.99
C ALA A 233 -7.52 -33.42 21.47
N ALA A 234 -8.10 -32.63 20.55
CA ALA A 234 -9.22 -31.72 20.82
C ALA A 234 -10.50 -32.08 20.03
N LYS A 235 -10.70 -33.35 19.66
CA LYS A 235 -11.90 -33.77 18.90
C LYS A 235 -13.18 -33.43 19.66
N GLY A 236 -14.13 -32.77 18.98
CA GLY A 236 -15.43 -32.39 19.53
C GLY A 236 -15.39 -31.19 20.49
N LYS A 237 -14.29 -30.45 20.55
CA LYS A 237 -14.16 -29.23 21.36
C LYS A 237 -14.46 -27.99 20.51
N ASN A 238 -14.96 -26.94 21.15
CA ASN A 238 -15.13 -25.64 20.50
C ASN A 238 -13.78 -25.05 20.09
N LEU A 239 -13.75 -24.35 18.95
CA LEU A 239 -12.60 -23.57 18.50
C LEU A 239 -12.89 -22.08 18.67
N ILE A 240 -12.04 -21.38 19.41
CA ILE A 240 -12.10 -19.93 19.57
C ILE A 240 -10.78 -19.35 19.08
N ILE A 241 -10.85 -18.45 18.11
CA ILE A 241 -9.69 -17.74 17.55
C ILE A 241 -9.81 -16.28 17.93
N ILE A 242 -8.76 -15.73 18.56
CA ILE A 242 -8.70 -14.32 18.95
C ILE A 242 -7.58 -13.67 18.14
N GLN A 243 -7.95 -12.80 17.19
CA GLN A 243 -7.00 -11.97 16.45
C GLN A 243 -6.72 -10.70 17.25
N MET A 244 -5.47 -10.53 17.68
CA MET A 244 -5.05 -9.34 18.43
C MET A 244 -4.54 -8.26 17.47
N GLU A 245 -5.21 -7.11 17.46
CA GLU A 245 -4.89 -5.99 16.57
C GLU A 245 -3.50 -5.40 16.88
N SER A 246 -2.67 -5.27 15.86
CA SER A 246 -1.32 -4.68 15.92
C SER A 246 -0.38 -5.25 17.01
N TYR A 247 -0.64 -6.47 17.50
CA TYR A 247 0.17 -7.10 18.55
C TYR A 247 1.42 -7.75 17.95
N GLN A 248 2.58 -7.44 18.52
CA GLN A 248 3.87 -7.98 18.08
C GLN A 248 4.60 -8.68 19.22
N ASN A 249 5.44 -9.66 18.85
CA ASN A 249 6.08 -10.54 19.81
C ASN A 249 7.03 -9.84 20.80
N PHE A 250 7.59 -8.68 20.44
CA PHE A 250 8.50 -7.92 21.31
C PHE A 250 7.82 -7.42 22.60
N LEU A 251 6.48 -7.39 22.64
CA LEU A 251 5.71 -7.03 23.84
C LEU A 251 5.76 -8.13 24.90
N MET A 252 6.02 -9.38 24.50
CA MET A 252 6.07 -10.52 25.41
C MET A 252 7.19 -10.33 26.45
N ASN A 253 6.84 -10.46 27.73
CA ASN A 253 7.73 -10.24 28.87
C ASN A 253 8.37 -8.84 28.93
N LEU A 254 7.89 -7.88 28.12
CA LEU A 254 8.36 -6.50 28.18
C LEU A 254 7.87 -5.85 29.49
N SER A 255 8.79 -5.19 30.18
CA SER A 255 8.49 -4.39 31.37
C SER A 255 9.04 -2.97 31.21
N ILE A 256 8.24 -1.98 31.58
CA ILE A 256 8.64 -0.56 31.62
C ILE A 256 8.44 -0.09 33.06
N ASP A 257 9.47 0.51 33.65
CA ASP A 257 9.48 0.94 35.06
C ASP A 257 9.05 -0.15 36.06
N GLY A 258 9.46 -1.39 35.78
CA GLY A 258 9.15 -2.56 36.60
C GLY A 258 7.71 -3.09 36.47
N LYS A 259 6.92 -2.59 35.50
CA LYS A 259 5.56 -3.07 35.23
C LYS A 259 5.49 -3.81 33.91
N GLU A 260 4.98 -5.03 33.94
CA GLU A 260 4.74 -5.82 32.73
C GLU A 260 3.69 -5.15 31.84
N ILE A 261 3.97 -5.11 30.54
CA ILE A 261 3.07 -4.51 29.56
C ILE A 261 1.91 -5.46 29.20
N THR A 262 2.18 -6.77 29.17
CA THR A 262 1.21 -7.80 28.73
C THR A 262 1.08 -8.98 29.71
N PRO A 263 0.78 -8.75 31.00
CA PRO A 263 0.86 -9.78 32.04
C PRO A 263 -0.03 -11.00 31.79
N ASN A 264 -1.25 -10.79 31.26
CA ASN A 264 -2.15 -11.90 30.92
C ASN A 264 -1.61 -12.75 29.76
N MET A 265 -0.97 -12.13 28.77
CA MET A 265 -0.38 -12.84 27.64
C MET A 265 0.88 -13.59 28.07
N ASN A 266 1.70 -12.99 28.94
CA ASN A 266 2.88 -13.64 29.52
C ASN A 266 2.49 -14.92 30.25
N LYS A 267 1.43 -14.86 31.08
CA LYS A 267 0.88 -16.02 31.77
C LYS A 267 0.34 -17.08 30.79
N LEU A 268 -0.47 -16.67 29.80
CA LEU A 268 -1.03 -17.60 28.83
C LEU A 268 0.06 -18.35 28.03
N ALA A 269 1.14 -17.66 27.67
CA ALA A 269 2.27 -18.26 26.96
C ALA A 269 3.04 -19.30 27.80
N GLN A 270 3.01 -19.20 29.14
CA GLN A 270 3.62 -20.18 30.04
C GLN A 270 2.75 -21.44 30.22
N GLU A 271 1.42 -21.29 30.11
CA GLU A 271 0.44 -22.37 30.32
C GLU A 271 -0.01 -23.05 29.02
N SER A 272 0.43 -22.56 27.86
CA SER A 272 -0.02 -23.00 26.52
C SER A 272 1.14 -23.29 25.57
N LEU A 273 0.84 -23.94 24.44
CA LEU A 273 1.79 -23.99 23.32
C LEU A 273 1.98 -22.58 22.76
N TYR A 274 3.21 -22.07 22.83
CA TYR A 274 3.58 -20.74 22.40
C TYR A 274 4.71 -20.80 21.37
N PHE A 275 4.55 -20.03 20.29
CA PHE A 275 5.46 -20.00 19.15
C PHE A 275 6.10 -18.61 19.02
N PRO A 276 7.30 -18.39 19.60
CA PRO A 276 7.94 -17.08 19.56
C PRO A 276 8.42 -16.66 18.15
N ASN A 277 8.51 -17.62 17.22
CA ASN A 277 8.91 -17.42 15.83
C ASN A 277 7.71 -17.58 14.88
N PHE A 278 6.62 -16.85 15.16
CA PHE A 278 5.42 -16.80 14.31
C PHE A 278 5.38 -15.45 13.57
N PHE A 279 5.20 -15.50 12.26
CA PHE A 279 5.29 -14.32 11.39
C PHE A 279 3.96 -14.02 10.71
N GLN A 280 3.63 -12.73 10.60
CA GLN A 280 2.47 -12.28 9.84
C GLN A 280 2.67 -12.53 8.33
N ASN A 281 1.60 -12.93 7.65
CA ASN A 281 1.56 -13.09 6.20
C ASN A 281 0.53 -12.11 5.60
N VAL A 282 0.76 -10.81 5.77
CA VAL A 282 -0.17 -9.75 5.38
C VAL A 282 0.48 -8.78 4.39
N GLY A 283 -0.34 -8.09 3.61
CA GLY A 283 0.07 -7.09 2.63
C GLY A 283 -0.77 -5.84 2.83
N GLN A 284 -1.32 -5.29 1.76
CA GLN A 284 -2.05 -4.03 1.81
C GLN A 284 -3.38 -4.12 2.59
N GLY A 285 -3.93 -5.32 2.79
CA GLY A 285 -5.14 -5.55 3.58
C GLY A 285 -4.92 -5.61 5.09
N ASN A 286 -3.67 -5.74 5.57
CA ASN A 286 -3.32 -5.85 7.00
C ASN A 286 -4.27 -6.81 7.76
N THR A 287 -5.18 -6.28 8.57
CA THR A 287 -6.17 -7.04 9.35
C THR A 287 -6.99 -8.01 8.49
N SER A 288 -7.45 -7.58 7.31
CA SER A 288 -8.30 -8.43 6.45
C SER A 288 -7.51 -9.53 5.75
N ASP A 289 -6.23 -9.29 5.49
CA ASP A 289 -5.31 -10.28 4.95
C ASP A 289 -5.02 -11.36 6.01
N ALA A 290 -4.83 -10.97 7.28
CA ALA A 290 -4.66 -11.91 8.38
C ALA A 290 -5.90 -12.82 8.52
N GLU A 291 -7.11 -12.24 8.46
CA GLU A 291 -8.36 -12.99 8.49
C GLU A 291 -8.46 -13.98 7.32
N PHE A 292 -8.09 -13.55 6.11
CA PHE A 292 -8.08 -14.41 4.92
C PHE A 292 -7.10 -15.57 5.07
N VAL A 293 -5.84 -15.31 5.44
CA VAL A 293 -4.79 -16.34 5.55
C VAL A 293 -5.15 -17.38 6.61
N VAL A 294 -5.61 -16.94 7.79
CA VAL A 294 -5.98 -17.86 8.88
C VAL A 294 -7.12 -18.78 8.47
N ASN A 295 -8.11 -18.25 7.74
CA ASN A 295 -9.28 -19.04 7.35
C ASN A 295 -9.06 -19.91 6.10
N THR A 296 -8.15 -19.55 5.20
CA THR A 296 -8.00 -20.26 3.91
C THR A 296 -6.70 -21.04 3.79
N SER A 297 -5.69 -20.70 4.60
CA SER A 297 -4.31 -21.16 4.43
C SER A 297 -3.70 -20.82 3.04
N PHE A 298 -4.27 -19.87 2.31
CA PHE A 298 -3.71 -19.34 1.06
C PHE A 298 -2.85 -18.10 1.30
N TYR A 299 -1.95 -17.83 0.35
CA TYR A 299 -1.27 -16.55 0.29
C TYR A 299 -2.21 -15.44 -0.18
N ILE A 300 -1.95 -14.24 0.33
CA ILE A 300 -2.60 -13.00 -0.09
C ILE A 300 -2.21 -12.66 -1.54
N PRO A 301 -2.98 -11.83 -2.25
CA PRO A 301 -2.59 -11.36 -3.56
C PRO A 301 -1.30 -10.52 -3.47
N PRO A 302 -0.49 -10.44 -4.55
CA PRO A 302 0.73 -9.64 -4.57
C PRO A 302 0.46 -8.13 -4.41
N ARG A 303 -0.75 -7.68 -4.77
CA ARG A 303 -1.23 -6.31 -4.67
C ARG A 303 -2.69 -6.32 -4.23
N GLY A 304 -3.12 -5.24 -3.58
CA GLY A 304 -4.48 -5.14 -3.04
C GLY A 304 -4.68 -5.94 -1.76
N ALA A 305 -5.87 -5.83 -1.19
CA ALA A 305 -6.30 -6.67 -0.08
C ALA A 305 -6.96 -7.95 -0.62
N ALA A 306 -6.77 -9.08 0.06
CA ALA A 306 -7.38 -10.35 -0.35
C ALA A 306 -8.91 -10.27 -0.49
N THR A 307 -9.57 -9.43 0.31
CA THR A 307 -11.02 -9.20 0.28
C THR A 307 -11.52 -8.45 -0.95
N GLN A 308 -10.63 -7.79 -1.68
CA GLN A 308 -10.98 -7.14 -2.95
C GLN A 308 -10.84 -8.10 -4.14
N HIS A 309 -9.92 -9.07 -4.04
CA HIS A 309 -9.61 -9.97 -5.15
C HIS A 309 -10.34 -11.32 -5.09
N TYR A 310 -10.69 -11.80 -3.89
CA TYR A 310 -11.12 -13.18 -3.68
C TYR A 310 -12.49 -13.33 -3.02
N ALA A 311 -13.11 -12.23 -2.59
CA ALA A 311 -14.39 -12.25 -1.87
C ALA A 311 -15.60 -12.59 -2.76
N ASP A 312 -15.44 -12.61 -4.08
CA ASP A 312 -16.46 -12.99 -5.05
C ASP A 312 -16.51 -14.52 -5.32
N ARG A 313 -15.71 -15.31 -4.61
CA ARG A 313 -15.57 -16.76 -4.82
C ARG A 313 -16.13 -17.58 -3.66
N GLU A 314 -16.35 -18.87 -3.90
CA GLU A 314 -16.55 -19.85 -2.83
C GLU A 314 -15.20 -20.40 -2.37
N LEU A 315 -14.68 -19.86 -1.28
CA LEU A 315 -13.34 -20.18 -0.81
C LEU A 315 -13.33 -21.46 0.05
N PRO A 316 -12.51 -22.47 -0.29
CA PRO A 316 -12.16 -23.54 0.64
C PRO A 316 -11.57 -22.91 1.90
N SER A 317 -12.15 -23.22 3.05
CA SER A 317 -11.84 -22.49 4.28
C SER A 317 -12.18 -23.28 5.53
N LEU A 318 -11.55 -22.89 6.63
CA LEU A 318 -11.70 -23.46 7.96
C LEU A 318 -13.18 -23.47 8.42
N PRO A 319 -13.98 -22.39 8.27
CA PRO A 319 -15.38 -22.43 8.68
C PRO A 319 -16.21 -23.45 7.89
N ARG A 320 -15.99 -23.58 6.57
CA ARG A 320 -16.68 -24.60 5.74
C ARG A 320 -16.27 -26.01 6.12
N LEU A 321 -14.98 -26.24 6.31
CA LEU A 321 -14.45 -27.55 6.72
C LEU A 321 -15.06 -27.99 8.05
N LEU A 322 -15.09 -27.10 9.05
CA LEU A 322 -15.70 -27.39 10.34
C LEU A 322 -17.23 -27.48 10.27
N GLY A 323 -17.87 -26.71 9.39
CA GLY A 323 -19.31 -26.81 9.12
C GLY A 323 -19.74 -28.19 8.63
N ASN A 324 -18.95 -28.81 7.76
CA ASN A 324 -19.16 -30.19 7.32
C ASN A 324 -19.00 -31.21 8.46
N GLU A 325 -18.27 -30.86 9.52
CA GLU A 325 -18.11 -31.65 10.74
C GLU A 325 -19.15 -31.26 11.84
N GLY A 326 -20.16 -30.45 11.50
CA GLY A 326 -21.28 -30.09 12.39
C GLY A 326 -21.05 -28.87 13.28
N TYR A 327 -20.01 -28.08 13.04
CA TYR A 327 -19.77 -26.84 13.80
C TYR A 327 -20.54 -25.65 13.23
N GLU A 328 -21.06 -24.81 14.11
CA GLU A 328 -21.53 -23.47 13.75
C GLU A 328 -20.38 -22.47 13.86
N SER A 329 -20.29 -21.57 12.86
CA SER A 329 -19.23 -20.55 12.79
C SER A 329 -19.81 -19.14 12.94
N ALA A 330 -19.13 -18.32 13.76
CA ALA A 330 -19.48 -16.93 13.95
C ALA A 330 -18.22 -16.05 14.04
N THR A 331 -18.31 -14.84 13.51
CA THR A 331 -17.27 -13.81 13.61
C THR A 331 -17.82 -12.57 14.30
N PHE A 332 -17.02 -12.02 15.22
CA PHE A 332 -17.37 -10.87 16.04
C PHE A 332 -16.37 -9.74 15.79
N HIS A 333 -16.88 -8.56 15.42
CA HIS A 333 -16.04 -7.37 15.22
C HIS A 333 -16.81 -6.10 15.59
N THR A 334 -16.18 -5.17 16.31
CA THR A 334 -16.85 -3.96 16.83
C THR A 334 -16.99 -2.82 15.81
N ASN A 335 -16.30 -2.91 14.67
CA ASN A 335 -16.44 -2.00 13.52
C ASN A 335 -17.55 -2.46 12.55
N VAL A 336 -17.90 -1.63 11.58
CA VAL A 336 -18.90 -1.93 10.52
C VAL A 336 -18.43 -3.04 9.57
N VAL A 337 -19.34 -3.90 9.11
CA VAL A 337 -19.05 -5.06 8.23
C VAL A 337 -18.52 -4.64 6.86
N GLU A 338 -18.94 -3.48 6.37
CA GLU A 338 -18.57 -3.00 5.04
C GLU A 338 -17.07 -2.60 4.97
N PHE A 339 -16.45 -2.34 6.13
CA PHE A 339 -15.03 -2.08 6.21
C PHE A 339 -14.25 -3.33 5.73
N TRP A 340 -13.27 -3.11 4.84
CA TRP A 340 -12.56 -4.17 4.13
C TRP A 340 -13.40 -5.15 3.31
N ASN A 341 -14.64 -4.82 2.92
CA ASN A 341 -15.50 -5.77 2.17
C ASN A 341 -15.73 -7.10 2.93
N ARG A 342 -15.76 -7.06 4.26
CA ARG A 342 -15.85 -8.27 5.10
C ARG A 342 -17.18 -9.01 4.92
N ALA A 343 -18.26 -8.32 4.56
CA ALA A 343 -19.55 -8.94 4.25
C ALA A 343 -19.39 -10.05 3.19
N GLU A 344 -18.74 -9.70 2.08
CA GLU A 344 -18.53 -10.64 0.98
C GLU A 344 -17.44 -11.66 1.34
N LEU A 345 -16.38 -11.27 2.05
CA LEU A 345 -15.39 -12.23 2.53
C LEU A 345 -16.02 -13.32 3.41
N TYR A 346 -16.79 -12.96 4.43
CA TYR A 346 -17.36 -13.95 5.35
C TYR A 346 -18.38 -14.86 4.66
N LYS A 347 -19.10 -14.33 3.67
CA LYS A 347 -19.95 -15.13 2.78
C LYS A 347 -19.11 -16.10 1.93
N ALA A 348 -18.01 -15.63 1.33
CA ALA A 348 -17.06 -16.45 0.56
C ALA A 348 -16.49 -17.60 1.40
N LEU A 349 -16.12 -17.31 2.66
CA LEU A 349 -15.62 -18.28 3.65
C LEU A 349 -16.71 -19.19 4.23
N GLY A 350 -17.99 -19.01 3.88
CA GLY A 350 -19.08 -19.84 4.39
C GLY A 350 -19.33 -19.68 5.90
N SER A 351 -19.03 -18.50 6.46
CA SER A 351 -19.30 -18.21 7.87
C SER A 351 -20.81 -18.03 8.11
N GLY A 352 -21.35 -18.70 9.13
CA GLY A 352 -22.80 -18.76 9.37
C GLY A 352 -23.39 -17.47 9.96
N VAL A 353 -22.69 -16.83 10.91
CA VAL A 353 -23.20 -15.64 11.62
C VAL A 353 -22.14 -14.53 11.68
N ILE A 354 -22.51 -13.33 11.26
CA ILE A 354 -21.66 -12.13 11.31
C ILE A 354 -22.25 -11.14 12.33
N MET A 355 -21.52 -10.89 13.42
CA MET A 355 -21.94 -9.95 14.46
C MET A 355 -21.08 -8.68 14.46
N THR A 356 -21.72 -7.52 14.22
CA THR A 356 -21.07 -6.21 14.28
C THR A 356 -21.92 -5.14 14.95
N ASN A 357 -21.30 -4.01 15.28
CA ASN A 357 -21.91 -2.90 16.04
C ASN A 357 -23.12 -2.23 15.36
N ARG A 358 -23.38 -2.51 14.07
CA ARG A 358 -24.61 -2.04 13.37
C ARG A 358 -25.52 -3.15 12.85
N SER A 359 -25.19 -4.42 13.07
CA SER A 359 -26.05 -5.54 12.69
C SER A 359 -26.58 -6.25 13.94
N SER A 360 -27.88 -6.06 14.23
CA SER A 360 -28.66 -7.15 14.81
C SER A 360 -28.36 -8.40 13.99
N ALA A 361 -27.92 -9.50 14.62
CA ALA A 361 -27.44 -10.73 13.98
C ALA A 361 -28.17 -11.01 12.65
N LYS A 362 -27.49 -10.77 11.52
CA LYS A 362 -28.00 -11.19 10.22
C LYS A 362 -27.50 -12.61 10.02
N MET A 363 -28.36 -13.60 10.25
CA MET A 363 -28.15 -14.94 9.71
C MET A 363 -28.12 -14.81 8.19
N THR A 364 -26.98 -15.13 7.57
CA THR A 364 -26.95 -15.45 6.15
C THR A 364 -27.54 -16.85 6.02
N ASN A 365 -28.74 -16.97 5.45
CA ASN A 365 -29.39 -18.25 5.18
C ASN A 365 -28.49 -19.10 4.27
N CYS A 366 -27.69 -19.99 4.86
CA CYS A 366 -27.23 -21.20 4.20
C CYS A 366 -28.38 -22.21 4.30
N SER A 367 -29.07 -22.41 3.18
CA SER A 367 -30.20 -23.32 3.07
C SER A 367 -29.82 -24.76 3.43
N SER A 368 -30.75 -25.42 4.12
CA SER A 368 -30.91 -26.87 4.36
C SER A 368 -30.23 -27.53 5.56
N VAL A 369 -30.54 -27.10 6.79
CA VAL A 369 -30.67 -28.01 7.96
C VAL A 369 -31.81 -27.52 8.87
N HIS A 370 -32.61 -28.44 9.41
CA HIS A 370 -33.82 -28.21 10.22
C HIS A 370 -33.63 -27.24 11.41
N PRO A 371 -34.65 -26.42 11.75
CA PRO A 371 -34.54 -25.46 12.84
C PRO A 371 -34.96 -26.09 14.17
N THR A 372 -34.00 -26.36 15.06
CA THR A 372 -34.28 -26.53 16.49
C THR A 372 -33.14 -25.98 17.33
N THR A 373 -33.15 -24.68 17.64
CA THR A 373 -32.54 -24.14 18.86
C THR A 373 -33.08 -22.74 19.17
N HIS A 374 -33.71 -22.62 20.33
CA HIS A 374 -34.11 -21.35 20.94
C HIS A 374 -32.87 -20.60 21.45
N PHE A 375 -32.64 -19.38 20.98
CA PHE A 375 -31.72 -18.43 21.63
C PHE A 375 -32.49 -17.61 22.67
N MET A 376 -32.11 -17.71 23.95
CA MET A 376 -32.54 -16.78 25.00
C MET A 376 -31.75 -15.47 24.91
N PRO A 377 -32.40 -14.29 24.87
CA PRO A 377 -31.71 -13.01 24.90
C PRO A 377 -31.52 -12.56 26.36
N GLY A 378 -30.27 -12.46 26.81
CA GLY A 378 -30.01 -12.03 28.18
C GLY A 378 -28.55 -11.77 28.50
N LEU A 379 -27.97 -10.69 27.98
CA LEU A 379 -26.88 -10.00 28.67
C LEU A 379 -27.02 -8.50 28.45
N ARG A 380 -27.59 -7.85 29.48
CA ARG A 380 -27.56 -6.40 29.67
C ARG A 380 -26.14 -5.99 30.05
N ARG A 381 -25.77 -4.81 29.56
CA ARG A 381 -24.58 -4.01 29.89
C ARG A 381 -24.24 -4.07 31.38
N TYR A 382 -22.96 -4.32 31.68
CA TYR A 382 -22.22 -3.68 32.75
C TYR A 382 -20.95 -3.07 32.17
#